data_AF-A0AAD5IEU2-F1
#
_entry.id   AF-A0AAD5IEU2-F1
#
_cell.length_a   1.000
_cell.length_b   1.000
_cell.length_c   1.000
_cell.angle_alpha   90.00
_cell.angle_beta   90.00
_cell.angle_gamma   90.00
#
_symmetry.space_group_name_H-M   'P 1'
#
loop_
_entity.id
_entity.type
_entity.pdbx_description
1 polymer ?
#
loop_
_entity_poly.entity_id
_entity_poly.type
_entity_poly.pdbx_seq_one_letter_code
_entity_poly.pdbx_strand_id
1 'polypeptide(L)'
;MGRVHWTLPLSARMRYGSIPEPQPASFAVVPNLSASSTGSMALCRQKLSGIASQCVNFWRQMGTVADKRNIEDHKRRLLAAKYEVKRKLYKALHRDVDLPNELREKFLCKLAQLPRNSSFTRVRNRCIFSGRPRAVYEKFRMSRIVFRSLASQGMLMGIKKASW
;
A
#
# COMPACT_ATOMS: atom_id res chain seq x y z
N MET A 1 33.36 -2.04 25.19
CA MET A 1 32.48 -0.85 25.28
C MET A 1 32.84 0.08 24.14
N GLY A 2 31.95 0.28 23.18
CA GLY A 2 32.20 1.15 22.02
C GLY A 2 30.88 1.62 21.43
N ARG A 3 30.43 2.80 21.85
CA ARG A 3 29.12 3.38 21.55
C ARG A 3 29.26 4.22 20.28
N VAL A 4 28.78 3.71 19.14
CA VAL A 4 28.80 4.46 17.88
C VAL A 4 27.63 5.45 17.88
N HIS A 5 27.96 6.73 17.92
CA HIS A 5 27.03 7.85 17.98
C HIS A 5 26.60 8.22 16.56
N TRP A 6 25.29 8.21 16.28
CA TRP A 6 24.75 8.73 15.01
C TRP A 6 24.09 10.08 15.29
N THR A 7 24.76 11.17 14.93
CA THR A 7 24.12 12.48 14.78
C THR A 7 23.59 12.60 13.36
N LEU A 8 22.26 12.74 13.22
CA LEU A 8 21.65 13.19 11.97
C LEU A 8 21.08 14.60 12.17
N PRO A 9 21.32 15.52 11.23
CA PRO A 9 20.91 16.91 11.37
C PRO A 9 19.40 17.07 11.24
N LEU A 10 18.90 17.98 12.07
CA LEU A 10 17.50 18.33 12.25
C LEU A 10 17.04 19.31 11.14
N SER A 11 16.93 18.87 9.88
CA SER A 11 16.26 19.68 8.85
C SER A 11 15.70 18.82 7.71
N ALA A 12 14.59 19.26 7.12
CA ALA A 12 13.85 18.67 6.00
C ALA A 12 12.83 17.56 6.34
N ARG A 13 11.93 17.88 7.27
CA ARG A 13 10.56 17.32 7.30
C ARG A 13 9.62 18.16 6.43
N MET A 14 9.53 17.87 5.13
CA MET A 14 8.47 18.28 4.17
C MET A 14 8.65 17.42 2.91
N ARG A 15 7.68 16.94 2.14
CA ARG A 15 6.23 17.08 2.04
C ARG A 15 5.77 15.91 1.15
N TYR A 16 4.58 15.38 1.44
CA TYR A 16 3.69 14.59 0.57
C TYR A 16 4.31 13.61 -0.43
N GLY A 17 4.22 12.31 -0.10
CA GLY A 17 4.40 11.23 -1.07
C GLY A 17 3.50 11.46 -2.28
N SER A 18 4.14 11.85 -3.37
CA SER A 18 3.66 11.78 -4.73
C SER A 18 3.09 10.39 -5.00
N ILE A 19 1.87 10.37 -5.53
CA ILE A 19 1.29 9.18 -6.16
C ILE A 19 2.27 8.80 -7.29
N PRO A 20 2.91 7.62 -7.28
CA PRO A 20 3.71 7.21 -8.42
C PRO A 20 2.76 7.00 -9.59
N GLU A 21 2.98 7.79 -10.64
CA GLU A 21 2.29 7.69 -11.92
C GLU A 21 2.52 6.28 -12.49
N PRO A 22 1.47 5.53 -12.89
CA PRO A 22 1.63 4.22 -13.49
C PRO A 22 2.27 4.38 -14.86
N GLN A 23 3.55 4.03 -14.98
CA GLN A 23 4.24 3.96 -16.26
C GLN A 23 3.50 2.95 -17.16
N PRO A 24 3.15 3.31 -18.40
CA PRO A 24 2.52 2.37 -19.32
C PRO A 24 3.53 1.26 -19.64
N ALA A 25 3.19 0.03 -19.28
CA ALA A 25 3.93 -1.14 -19.71
C ALA A 25 3.90 -1.20 -21.24
N SER A 26 5.02 -0.88 -21.88
CA SER A 26 5.23 -1.13 -23.30
C SER A 26 5.13 -2.63 -23.53
N PHE A 27 3.98 -3.06 -24.05
CA PHE A 27 3.76 -4.37 -24.64
C PHE A 27 4.68 -4.47 -25.87
N ALA A 28 5.83 -5.12 -25.73
CA ALA A 28 6.57 -5.62 -26.87
C ALA A 28 6.08 -7.05 -27.15
N VAL A 29 5.46 -7.21 -28.31
CA VAL A 29 5.01 -8.48 -28.88
C VAL A 29 6.22 -9.26 -29.42
N VAL A 30 6.23 -10.56 -29.10
CA VAL A 30 7.16 -11.67 -29.45
C VAL A 30 7.18 -11.89 -30.99
N PRO A 31 8.23 -12.43 -31.68
CA PRO A 31 8.64 -13.86 -31.66
C PRO A 31 10.17 -14.06 -31.82
N ASN A 32 10.81 -15.21 -31.57
CA ASN A 32 10.54 -16.56 -32.07
C ASN A 32 11.48 -17.52 -31.32
N LEU A 33 10.99 -18.61 -30.73
CA LEU A 33 11.84 -19.72 -30.27
C LEU A 33 11.46 -20.96 -31.07
N SER A 34 12.35 -21.36 -31.96
CA SER A 34 12.31 -22.57 -32.76
C SER A 34 12.15 -23.81 -31.89
N ALA A 35 11.18 -24.64 -32.25
CA ALA A 35 10.97 -25.97 -31.70
C ALA A 35 12.03 -26.95 -32.22
N SER A 36 12.72 -27.65 -31.31
CA SER A 36 13.22 -29.01 -31.55
C SER A 36 13.82 -29.61 -30.28
N SER A 37 13.11 -30.56 -29.66
CA SER A 37 13.63 -31.88 -29.26
C SER A 37 12.60 -32.60 -28.41
N THR A 38 12.02 -33.63 -29.01
CA THR A 38 11.15 -34.65 -28.45
C THR A 38 11.73 -35.27 -27.16
N GLY A 39 10.92 -35.33 -26.09
CA GLY A 39 11.22 -36.22 -24.95
C GLY A 39 11.16 -35.65 -23.53
N SER A 40 10.36 -34.63 -23.21
CA SER A 40 9.96 -34.34 -21.80
C SER A 40 8.80 -33.32 -21.67
N MET A 41 7.90 -33.26 -22.65
CA MET A 41 6.86 -32.21 -22.68
C MET A 41 5.58 -32.57 -21.90
N ALA A 42 5.35 -33.86 -21.60
CA ALA A 42 4.15 -34.30 -20.89
C ALA A 42 4.21 -34.06 -19.38
N LEU A 43 5.40 -34.14 -18.76
CA LEU A 43 5.60 -33.89 -17.32
C LEU A 43 5.74 -32.40 -16.97
N CYS A 44 6.16 -31.57 -17.94
CA CYS A 44 6.29 -30.12 -17.73
C CYS A 44 4.93 -29.39 -17.78
N ARG A 45 3.94 -29.93 -18.51
CA ARG A 45 2.58 -29.37 -18.58
C ARG A 45 1.71 -29.68 -17.36
N GLN A 46 1.93 -30.82 -16.70
CA GLN A 46 1.14 -31.25 -15.54
C GLN A 46 1.56 -30.56 -14.23
N LYS A 47 2.77 -30.00 -14.15
CA LYS A 47 3.26 -29.29 -12.96
C LYS A 47 2.80 -27.83 -12.89
N LEU A 48 2.54 -27.21 -14.05
CA LEU A 48 2.02 -25.84 -14.16
C LEU A 48 0.53 -25.74 -13.79
N SER A 49 -0.27 -26.79 -14.01
CA SER A 49 -1.69 -26.82 -13.60
C SER A 49 -1.88 -27.01 -12.09
N GLY A 50 -0.98 -27.73 -11.41
CA GLY A 50 -1.02 -27.95 -9.96
C GLY A 50 -0.68 -26.70 -9.13
N ILE A 51 0.31 -25.91 -9.55
CA ILE A 51 0.69 -24.65 -8.90
C ILE A 51 -0.43 -23.61 -9.05
N ALA A 52 -1.05 -23.52 -10.24
CA ALA A 52 -2.19 -22.64 -10.46
C ALA A 52 -3.37 -23.00 -9.54
N SER A 53 -3.73 -24.29 -9.42
CA SER A 53 -4.83 -24.77 -8.57
C SER A 53 -4.59 -24.53 -7.06
N GLN A 54 -3.35 -24.75 -6.57
CA GLN A 54 -2.99 -24.44 -5.17
C GLN A 54 -3.02 -22.94 -4.89
N CYS A 55 -2.64 -22.11 -5.87
CA CYS A 55 -2.72 -20.66 -5.78
C CYS A 55 -4.19 -20.21 -5.64
N VAL A 56 -5.10 -20.68 -6.48
CA VAL A 56 -6.52 -20.27 -6.43
C VAL A 56 -7.20 -20.74 -5.13
N ASN A 57 -6.89 -21.95 -4.65
CA ASN A 57 -7.48 -22.50 -3.43
C ASN A 57 -6.94 -21.85 -2.14
N PHE A 58 -5.65 -21.49 -2.09
CA PHE A 58 -5.07 -20.73 -0.97
C PHE A 58 -5.68 -19.33 -0.86
N TRP A 59 -5.91 -18.66 -1.99
CA TRP A 59 -6.60 -17.37 -2.03
C TRP A 59 -8.07 -17.46 -1.61
N ARG A 60 -8.73 -18.60 -1.84
CA ARG A 60 -10.10 -18.88 -1.37
C ARG A 60 -10.19 -19.08 0.15
N GLN A 61 -9.14 -19.64 0.77
CA GLN A 61 -9.05 -19.83 2.23
C GLN A 61 -8.58 -18.58 3.00
N MET A 62 -7.83 -17.68 2.35
CA MET A 62 -7.25 -16.50 2.98
C MET A 62 -8.14 -15.24 2.93
N GLY A 63 -9.35 -15.35 2.37
CA GLY A 63 -10.14 -14.20 1.97
C GLY A 63 -11.59 -14.21 2.42
N THR A 64 -11.89 -14.23 3.72
CA THR A 64 -13.22 -13.81 4.20
C THR A 64 -13.26 -13.24 5.63
N VAL A 65 -12.14 -12.88 6.27
CA VAL A 65 -12.26 -12.08 7.50
C VAL A 65 -12.39 -10.61 7.10
N ALA A 66 -13.63 -10.21 6.78
CA ALA A 66 -14.00 -8.81 6.68
C ALA A 66 -13.94 -8.19 8.09
N ASP A 67 -12.71 -7.94 8.55
CA ASP A 67 -12.44 -7.33 9.84
C ASP A 67 -13.24 -6.02 9.90
N LYS A 68 -14.16 -5.88 10.87
CA LYS A 68 -14.93 -4.64 11.11
C LYS A 68 -14.04 -3.39 11.04
N ARG A 69 -12.82 -3.52 11.55
CA ARG A 69 -11.78 -2.49 11.55
C ARG A 69 -11.26 -2.11 10.15
N ASN A 70 -11.20 -3.05 9.21
CA ASN A 70 -10.87 -2.80 7.80
C ASN A 70 -12.01 -2.04 7.12
N ILE A 71 -13.27 -2.43 7.38
CA ILE A 71 -14.45 -1.76 6.84
C ILE A 71 -14.50 -0.29 7.33
N GLU A 72 -14.29 -0.07 8.62
CA GLU A 72 -14.22 1.28 9.18
C GLU A 72 -13.06 2.11 8.60
N ASP A 73 -11.89 1.49 8.38
CA ASP A 73 -10.75 2.18 7.77
C ASP A 73 -11.04 2.52 6.30
N HIS A 74 -11.71 1.64 5.57
CA HIS A 74 -12.15 1.89 4.21
C HIS A 74 -13.16 3.06 4.16
N LYS A 75 -14.17 3.07 5.03
CA LYS A 75 -15.09 4.21 5.19
C LYS A 75 -14.35 5.51 5.49
N ARG A 76 -13.33 5.47 6.35
CA ARG A 76 -12.47 6.64 6.64
C ARG A 76 -11.70 7.12 5.41
N ARG A 77 -11.15 6.22 4.58
CA ARG A 77 -10.47 6.58 3.33
C ARG A 77 -11.40 7.26 2.34
N LEU A 78 -12.61 6.72 2.16
CA LEU A 78 -13.63 7.32 1.29
C LEU A 78 -14.01 8.73 1.76
N LEU A 79 -14.23 8.91 3.06
CA LEU A 79 -14.49 10.23 3.63
C LEU A 79 -13.31 11.18 3.48
N ALA A 80 -12.07 10.71 3.68
CA ALA A 80 -10.89 11.53 3.54
C ALA A 80 -10.71 12.02 2.09
N ALA A 81 -10.95 11.15 1.10
CA ALA A 81 -10.92 11.52 -0.31
C ALA A 81 -11.97 12.59 -0.64
N LYS A 82 -13.22 12.42 -0.17
CA LYS A 82 -14.31 13.40 -0.38
C LYS A 82 -13.99 14.80 0.12
N TYR A 83 -13.30 14.93 1.26
CA TYR A 83 -13.03 16.22 1.91
C TYR A 83 -11.59 16.71 1.76
N GLU A 84 -10.78 16.07 0.92
CA GLU A 84 -9.35 16.37 0.81
C GLU A 84 -9.10 17.83 0.38
N VAL A 85 -9.71 18.24 -0.72
CA VAL A 85 -9.54 19.58 -1.30
C VAL A 85 -10.00 20.66 -0.32
N LYS A 86 -11.19 20.49 0.27
CA LYS A 86 -11.75 21.42 1.26
C LYS A 86 -10.83 21.60 2.48
N ARG A 87 -10.29 20.50 3.03
CA ARG A 87 -9.38 20.57 4.18
C ARG A 87 -8.04 21.22 3.82
N LYS A 88 -7.50 20.98 2.62
CA LYS A 88 -6.26 21.62 2.14
C LYS A 88 -6.46 23.13 2.02
N LEU A 89 -7.57 23.54 1.40
CA LEU A 89 -7.92 24.95 1.22
C LEU A 89 -8.09 25.69 2.55
N TYR A 90 -8.92 25.19 3.46
CA TYR A 90 -9.11 25.84 4.77
C TYR A 90 -7.83 25.90 5.60
N LYS A 91 -6.96 24.88 5.49
CA LYS A 91 -5.66 24.89 6.18
C LYS A 91 -4.68 25.90 5.58
N ALA A 92 -4.71 26.12 4.26
CA ALA A 92 -3.88 27.14 3.62
C ALA A 92 -4.31 28.53 4.11
N LEU A 93 -5.59 28.88 3.92
CA LEU A 93 -6.15 30.17 4.29
C LEU A 93 -5.99 30.52 5.78
N HIS A 94 -6.08 29.52 6.66
CA HIS A 94 -5.84 29.73 8.09
C HIS A 94 -4.36 30.00 8.43
N ARG A 95 -3.42 29.43 7.65
CA ARG A 95 -1.97 29.56 7.89
C ARG A 95 -1.36 30.81 7.27
N ASP A 96 -2.03 31.41 6.28
CA ASP A 96 -1.55 32.59 5.58
C ASP A 96 -1.50 33.79 6.54
N VAL A 97 -0.33 34.43 6.66
CA VAL A 97 -0.11 35.50 7.66
C VAL A 97 -0.68 36.84 7.20
N ASP A 98 -0.75 37.05 5.89
CA ASP A 98 -1.19 38.30 5.26
C ASP A 98 -2.71 38.53 5.40
N LEU A 99 -3.48 37.48 5.68
CA LEU A 99 -4.92 37.58 5.85
C LEU A 99 -5.28 38.17 7.23
N PRO A 100 -6.32 39.01 7.31
CA PRO A 100 -6.81 39.54 8.58
C PRO A 100 -7.26 38.40 9.51
N ASN A 101 -7.06 38.59 10.82
CA ASN A 101 -7.33 37.58 11.85
C ASN A 101 -8.75 37.03 11.77
N GLU A 102 -9.74 37.89 11.55
CA GLU A 102 -11.14 37.49 11.47
C GLU A 102 -11.39 36.43 10.38
N LEU A 103 -10.74 36.56 9.21
CA LEU A 103 -10.86 35.57 8.15
C LEU A 103 -10.19 34.26 8.54
N ARG A 104 -9.01 34.33 9.18
CA ARG A 104 -8.28 33.15 9.66
C ARG A 104 -9.09 32.36 10.68
N GLU A 105 -9.76 33.04 11.60
CA GLU A 105 -10.64 32.45 12.60
C GLU A 105 -11.89 31.82 11.97
N LYS A 106 -12.50 32.50 10.98
CA LYS A 106 -13.63 31.93 10.22
C LYS A 106 -13.24 30.60 9.55
N PHE A 107 -12.06 30.49 8.96
CA PHE A 107 -11.59 29.25 8.34
C PHE A 107 -11.18 28.17 9.37
N LEU A 108 -10.69 28.57 10.54
CA LEU A 108 -10.47 27.65 11.66
C LEU A 108 -11.79 27.01 12.10
N CYS A 109 -12.84 27.81 12.30
CA CYS A 109 -14.18 27.34 12.66
C CYS A 109 -14.72 26.37 11.60
N LYS A 110 -14.61 26.70 10.32
CA LYS A 110 -15.00 25.80 9.20
C LYS A 110 -14.19 24.50 9.19
N LEU A 111 -12.89 24.54 9.51
CA LEU A 111 -12.05 23.34 9.60
C LEU A 111 -12.49 22.43 10.75
N ALA A 112 -12.94 23.01 11.87
CA ALA A 112 -13.44 22.29 13.04
C ALA A 112 -14.82 21.65 12.81
N GLN A 113 -15.69 22.29 12.01
CA GLN A 113 -17.01 21.75 11.64
C GLN A 113 -16.93 20.48 10.78
N LEU A 114 -15.84 20.27 10.05
CA LEU A 114 -15.69 19.09 9.19
C LEU A 114 -15.60 17.79 10.03
N PRO A 115 -16.16 16.67 9.53
CA PRO A 115 -16.21 15.43 10.29
C PRO A 115 -14.81 14.94 10.65
N ARG A 116 -14.58 14.59 11.93
CA ARG A 116 -13.25 14.19 12.47
C ARG A 116 -12.60 13.03 11.69
N ASN A 117 -13.41 12.10 11.19
CA ASN A 117 -12.97 10.93 10.43
C ASN A 117 -12.52 11.23 8.99
N SER A 118 -12.74 12.45 8.49
CA SER A 118 -12.23 12.89 7.18
C SER A 118 -10.73 13.22 7.18
N SER A 119 -10.09 13.27 8.35
CA SER A 119 -8.66 13.58 8.41
C SER A 119 -7.81 12.39 7.95
N PHE A 120 -6.92 12.63 6.98
CA PHE A 120 -5.97 11.62 6.49
C PHE A 120 -5.10 11.03 7.60
N THR A 121 -4.78 11.80 8.65
CA THR A 121 -3.99 11.34 9.80
C THR A 121 -4.62 10.14 10.53
N ARG A 122 -5.94 9.94 10.43
CA ARG A 122 -6.66 8.83 11.10
C ARG A 122 -6.72 7.55 10.27
N VAL A 123 -6.31 7.61 9.00
CA VAL A 123 -6.24 6.44 8.13
C VAL A 123 -5.04 5.59 8.55
N ARG A 124 -5.21 4.26 8.61
CA ARG A 124 -4.10 3.34 8.91
C ARG A 124 -3.87 2.36 7.76
N ASN A 125 -2.59 2.10 7.47
CA ASN A 125 -2.19 1.07 6.53
C ASN A 125 -2.38 -0.32 7.15
N ARG A 126 -3.48 -1.00 6.78
CA ARG A 126 -3.80 -2.37 7.21
C ARG A 126 -3.50 -3.39 6.13
N CYS A 127 -3.27 -4.64 6.54
CA CYS A 127 -3.18 -5.78 5.63
C CYS A 127 -4.52 -6.03 4.94
N ILE A 128 -4.49 -6.28 3.63
CA ILE A 128 -5.68 -6.60 2.83
C ILE A 128 -6.25 -7.98 3.22
N PHE A 129 -5.38 -8.97 3.37
CA PHE A 129 -5.76 -10.36 3.65
C PHE A 129 -6.19 -10.58 5.10
N SER A 130 -5.39 -10.09 6.05
CA SER A 130 -5.52 -10.45 7.47
C SER A 130 -6.01 -9.33 8.38
N GLY A 131 -6.24 -8.11 7.86
CA GLY A 131 -6.66 -6.96 8.67
C GLY A 131 -5.65 -6.42 9.69
N ARG A 132 -4.47 -7.05 9.77
CA ARG A 132 -3.42 -6.73 10.75
C ARG A 132 -2.97 -5.26 10.61
N PRO A 133 -2.96 -4.48 11.71
CA PRO A 133 -2.68 -3.04 11.65
C PRO A 133 -1.19 -2.66 11.64
N ARG A 134 -0.28 -3.59 11.91
CA ARG A 134 1.16 -3.31 12.10
C ARG A 134 2.03 -4.29 11.32
N ALA A 135 3.26 -3.85 11.04
CA ALA A 135 4.23 -4.56 10.20
C ALA A 135 3.60 -5.00 8.87
N VAL A 136 3.08 -4.01 8.15
CA VAL A 136 2.53 -4.13 6.79
C VAL A 136 3.56 -3.54 5.85
N TYR A 137 3.97 -4.31 4.84
CA TYR A 137 4.82 -3.79 3.78
C TYR A 137 3.98 -2.90 2.87
N GLU A 138 4.38 -1.64 2.68
CA GLU A 138 3.57 -0.66 1.93
C GLU A 138 3.42 -1.02 0.45
N LYS A 139 4.50 -1.50 -0.18
CA LYS A 139 4.52 -1.91 -1.60
C LYS A 139 3.52 -3.02 -1.90
N PHE A 140 3.46 -4.02 -1.01
CA PHE A 140 2.62 -5.21 -1.20
C PHE A 140 1.25 -5.13 -0.51
N ARG A 141 1.07 -4.19 0.44
CA ARG A 141 -0.13 -4.07 1.29
C ARG A 141 -0.48 -5.35 2.07
N MET A 142 0.55 -6.14 2.40
CA MET A 142 0.45 -7.40 3.15
C MET A 142 1.15 -7.32 4.50
N SER A 143 0.64 -8.07 5.47
CA SER A 143 1.33 -8.26 6.74
C SER A 143 2.57 -9.13 6.57
N ARG A 144 3.55 -8.97 7.44
CA ARG A 144 4.77 -9.80 7.46
C ARG A 144 4.51 -11.31 7.49
N ILE A 145 3.39 -11.75 8.10
CA ILE A 145 3.06 -13.17 8.28
C ILE A 145 2.62 -13.75 6.93
N VAL A 146 1.65 -13.08 6.31
CA VAL A 146 1.13 -13.43 4.98
C VAL A 146 2.24 -13.33 3.94
N PHE A 147 3.06 -12.28 4.02
CA PHE A 147 4.19 -12.12 3.11
C PHE A 147 5.19 -13.28 3.21
N ARG A 148 5.52 -13.74 4.42
CA ARG A 148 6.42 -14.89 4.62
C ARG A 148 5.81 -16.20 4.13
N SER A 149 4.54 -16.47 4.39
CA SER A 149 3.88 -17.69 3.89
C SER A 149 3.87 -17.73 2.36
N LEU A 150 3.52 -16.62 1.72
CA LEU A 150 3.49 -16.48 0.26
C LEU A 150 4.88 -16.59 -0.36
N ALA A 151 5.89 -15.98 0.26
CA ALA A 151 7.27 -16.05 -0.21
C ALA A 151 7.83 -17.47 -0.11
N SER A 152 7.57 -18.18 1.01
CA SER A 152 7.98 -19.58 1.16
C SER A 152 7.30 -20.52 0.17
N GLN A 153 6.06 -20.22 -0.21
CA GLN A 153 5.32 -20.96 -1.23
C GLN A 153 5.78 -20.64 -2.67
N GLY A 154 6.65 -19.65 -2.86
CA GLY A 154 7.10 -19.22 -4.19
C GLY A 154 6.05 -18.48 -5.02
N MET A 155 4.95 -18.02 -4.40
CA MET A 155 3.88 -17.31 -5.11
C MET A 155 4.21 -15.83 -5.39
N LEU A 156 5.26 -15.30 -4.77
CA LEU A 156 5.74 -13.94 -5.00
C LEU A 156 6.91 -13.95 -5.98
N MET A 157 6.72 -13.29 -7.12
CA MET A 157 7.75 -13.17 -8.16
C MET A 157 8.92 -12.32 -7.68
N GLY A 158 10.14 -12.78 -7.96
CA GLY A 158 11.37 -12.02 -7.68
C GLY A 158 11.80 -12.01 -6.20
N ILE A 159 11.16 -12.81 -5.34
CA ILE A 159 11.52 -12.87 -3.92
C ILE A 159 12.29 -14.16 -3.65
N LYS A 160 13.54 -14.00 -3.21
CA LYS A 160 14.40 -15.10 -2.78
C LYS A 160 14.89 -14.83 -1.36
N LYS A 161 15.21 -15.91 -0.62
CA LYS A 161 15.89 -15.78 0.67
C LYS A 161 17.28 -15.18 0.42
N ALA A 162 17.63 -14.14 1.15
CA ALA A 162 18.99 -13.60 1.10
C ALA A 162 19.97 -14.61 1.70
N SER A 163 21.04 -14.90 0.97
CA SER A 163 22.21 -15.64 1.44
C SER A 163 23.40 -14.69 1.35
N TRP A 164 24.05 -14.48 2.49
CA TRP A 164 25.35 -13.82 2.61
C TRP A 164 26.34 -14.82 3.19
#